data_AF-A0A1N7IMN1-F1
#
_entry.id   AF-A0A1N7IMN1-F1
#
_cell.length_a   1.000
_cell.length_b   1.000
_cell.length_c   1.000
_cell.angle_alpha   90.00
_cell.angle_beta   90.00
_cell.angle_gamma   90.00
#
_symmetry.space_group_name_H-M   'P 1'
#
loop_
_entity.id
_entity.type
_entity.pdbx_description
1 polymer ?
#
loop_
_entity_poly.entity_id
_entity_poly.type
_entity_poly.pdbx_seq_one_letter_code
_entity_poly.pdbx_strand_id
1 'polypeptide(L)'
;MNRLTVFLLLIGVLFIGGCAGGGSSGYGTGGEEEQTTENSGDMSDGEEQQQSTPEPQDETKQNEDPVEGKKTWYDQLNFRELSISVAYGEQERYEVEYAYNQGNASAEIKDTRDDESRELEGEQALKELEVMLSGLDVDSSMSEEEVANEILEAFELDDDYEELEVEVEIKDSPSETED
;
A
#
# COMPACT_ATOMS: atom_id res chain seq x y z
N MET A 1 17.76 -18.34 19.41
CA MET A 1 18.82 -17.67 18.63
C MET A 1 18.08 -17.02 17.49
N ASN A 2 17.69 -15.77 17.71
CA ASN A 2 16.91 -14.97 16.78
C ASN A 2 17.75 -14.80 15.50
N ARG A 3 17.13 -14.90 14.33
CA ARG A 3 17.80 -14.75 13.04
C ARG A 3 17.49 -13.36 12.50
N LEU A 4 18.54 -12.60 12.21
CA LEU A 4 18.44 -11.29 11.58
C LEU A 4 19.06 -11.37 10.18
N THR A 5 18.30 -10.97 9.18
CA THR A 5 18.77 -10.87 7.79
C THR A 5 18.33 -9.53 7.22
N VAL A 6 19.28 -8.71 6.75
CA VAL A 6 19.00 -7.42 6.11
C VAL A 6 19.58 -7.42 4.70
N PHE A 7 18.73 -7.18 3.71
CA PHE A 7 19.12 -7.05 2.31
C PHE A 7 19.02 -5.59 1.86
N LEU A 8 20.17 -4.95 1.64
CA LEU A 8 20.26 -3.64 1.01
C LEU A 8 20.44 -3.81 -0.50
N LEU A 9 19.37 -3.61 -1.26
CA LEU A 9 19.41 -3.70 -2.72
C LEU A 9 19.70 -2.33 -3.34
N LEU A 10 20.79 -2.26 -4.09
CA LEU A 10 21.17 -1.10 -4.91
C LEU A 10 20.98 -1.43 -6.40
N ILE A 11 19.75 -1.77 -6.80
CA ILE A 11 19.51 -2.16 -8.19
C ILE A 11 19.47 -0.91 -9.06
N GLY A 12 20.54 -0.70 -9.81
CA GLY A 12 20.56 0.21 -10.94
C GLY A 12 19.55 -0.27 -11.98
N VAL A 13 18.54 0.55 -12.27
CA VAL A 13 17.45 0.25 -13.20
C VAL A 13 18.02 -0.15 -14.57
N LEU A 14 17.96 -1.43 -14.87
CA LEU A 14 18.27 -1.97 -16.20
C LEU A 14 17.06 -1.72 -17.10
N PHE A 15 17.14 -0.66 -17.90
CA PHE A 15 16.15 -0.33 -18.92
C PHE A 15 16.02 -1.46 -19.94
N ILE A 16 15.03 -2.35 -19.76
CA ILE A 16 14.56 -3.22 -20.84
C ILE A 16 13.56 -2.41 -21.65
N GLY A 17 14.08 -1.57 -22.54
CA GLY A 17 13.28 -0.93 -23.58
C GLY A 17 12.72 -1.98 -24.54
N GLY A 18 11.43 -2.24 -24.45
CA GLY A 18 10.69 -3.14 -25.33
C GLY A 18 9.41 -2.51 -25.87
N CYS A 19 9.52 -1.53 -26.78
CA CYS A 19 8.41 -1.08 -27.61
C CYS A 19 8.41 -1.87 -28.93
N ALA A 20 7.36 -2.65 -29.21
CA ALA A 20 6.85 -2.85 -30.58
C ALA A 20 5.54 -3.67 -30.63
N GLY A 21 4.42 -2.96 -30.88
CA GLY A 21 3.26 -3.40 -31.67
C GLY A 21 2.28 -4.35 -30.98
N GLY A 22 0.98 -4.07 -30.85
CA GLY A 22 0.09 -3.25 -31.66
C GLY A 22 -1.12 -4.13 -32.02
N GLY A 23 -2.35 -3.69 -31.75
CA GLY A 23 -3.54 -4.38 -32.24
C GLY A 23 -4.78 -4.25 -31.36
N SER A 24 -5.67 -3.36 -31.76
CA SER A 24 -6.98 -3.02 -31.20
C SER A 24 -8.10 -3.95 -31.71
N SER A 25 -9.28 -3.83 -31.07
CA SER A 25 -10.64 -4.14 -31.56
C SER A 25 -11.11 -5.59 -31.32
N GLY A 26 -12.31 -5.89 -30.80
CA GLY A 26 -13.47 -5.07 -30.44
C GLY A 26 -14.75 -5.94 -30.49
N TYR A 27 -15.69 -5.61 -29.59
CA TYR A 27 -17.17 -5.77 -29.61
C TYR A 27 -17.80 -7.16 -29.82
N GLY A 28 -18.37 -7.70 -28.75
CA GLY A 28 -19.39 -8.75 -28.77
C GLY A 28 -20.80 -8.16 -28.59
N THR A 29 -21.63 -8.33 -29.62
CA THR A 29 -23.08 -8.03 -29.64
C THR A 29 -23.86 -9.20 -29.05
N GLY A 30 -24.87 -8.93 -28.22
CA GLY A 30 -25.94 -9.90 -27.94
C GLY A 30 -26.94 -9.42 -26.89
N GLY A 31 -28.23 -9.41 -27.27
CA GLY A 31 -29.35 -9.63 -26.35
C GLY A 31 -30.31 -8.45 -26.16
N GLU A 32 -31.31 -8.37 -27.02
CA GLU A 32 -32.57 -7.65 -26.81
C GLU A 32 -33.55 -8.57 -26.06
N GLU A 33 -34.13 -8.11 -24.95
CA GLU A 33 -35.42 -8.63 -24.42
C GLU A 33 -36.13 -7.45 -23.72
N GLU A 34 -37.32 -7.10 -24.23
CA GLU A 34 -38.18 -6.01 -23.77
C GLU A 34 -39.10 -6.41 -22.61
N GLN A 35 -39.86 -5.42 -22.12
CA GLN A 35 -41.15 -5.50 -21.41
C GLN A 35 -41.08 -5.75 -19.89
N THR A 36 -41.81 -5.07 -19.00
CA THR A 36 -42.95 -4.15 -19.10
C THR A 36 -42.98 -3.27 -17.84
N THR A 37 -43.22 -1.97 -17.99
CA THR A 37 -43.64 -1.09 -16.91
C THR A 37 -45.14 -0.86 -17.04
N GLU A 38 -45.91 -1.22 -16.02
CA GLU A 38 -47.13 -0.53 -15.59
C GLU A 38 -47.74 -1.27 -14.39
N ASN A 39 -47.73 -0.66 -13.21
CA ASN A 39 -48.83 -0.79 -12.26
C ASN A 39 -48.90 0.46 -11.37
N SER A 40 -49.91 1.29 -11.63
CA SER A 40 -50.40 2.31 -10.70
C SER A 40 -51.25 1.65 -9.62
N GLY A 41 -50.97 1.96 -8.36
CA GLY A 41 -51.80 1.60 -7.21
C GLY A 41 -51.70 2.68 -6.13
N ASP A 42 -52.85 3.23 -5.80
CA ASP A 42 -53.13 4.45 -5.04
C ASP A 42 -53.29 4.18 -3.52
N MET A 43 -52.78 5.12 -2.71
CA MET A 43 -53.09 5.56 -1.33
C MET A 43 -53.42 4.58 -0.20
N SER A 44 -52.67 4.68 0.91
CA SER A 44 -53.28 4.76 2.26
C SER A 44 -52.38 5.45 3.29
N ASP A 45 -53.02 6.36 4.00
CA ASP A 45 -52.61 7.25 5.09
C ASP A 45 -52.14 6.52 6.37
N GLY A 46 -51.20 7.10 7.10
CA GLY A 46 -50.73 6.62 8.40
C GLY A 46 -49.42 7.26 8.86
N GLU A 47 -49.52 8.43 9.50
CA GLU A 47 -48.45 9.10 10.25
C GLU A 47 -47.90 8.19 11.36
N GLU A 48 -46.58 7.95 11.44
CA GLU A 48 -45.82 7.89 12.70
C GLU A 48 -44.36 8.31 12.45
N GLN A 49 -43.89 9.24 13.29
CA GLN A 49 -42.60 9.92 13.23
C GLN A 49 -41.48 9.02 13.73
N GLN A 50 -40.43 8.76 12.95
CA GLN A 50 -39.09 8.47 13.48
C GLN A 50 -37.99 9.06 12.58
N GLN A 51 -37.11 9.79 13.26
CA GLN A 51 -35.97 10.56 12.78
C GLN A 51 -34.92 9.66 12.12
N SER A 52 -34.79 9.75 10.80
CA SER A 52 -33.65 9.19 10.05
C SER A 52 -32.79 10.33 9.51
N THR A 53 -31.60 10.45 10.09
CA THR A 53 -30.48 11.22 9.56
C THR A 53 -30.12 10.70 8.17
N PRO A 54 -29.95 11.55 7.14
CA PRO A 54 -29.38 11.08 5.89
C PRO A 54 -27.88 10.80 6.10
N GLU A 55 -27.49 9.53 6.02
CA GLU A 55 -26.12 9.12 5.70
C GLU A 55 -25.79 9.63 4.28
N PRO A 56 -24.75 10.44 4.07
CA PRO A 56 -24.17 10.56 2.76
C PRO A 56 -23.38 9.27 2.48
N GLN A 57 -23.92 8.48 1.56
CA GLN A 57 -23.17 7.48 0.80
C GLN A 57 -22.09 8.22 0.01
N ASP A 58 -20.89 8.28 0.55
CA ASP A 58 -19.71 8.76 -0.17
C ASP A 58 -19.15 7.58 -1.00
N GLU A 59 -19.88 7.20 -2.04
CA GLU A 59 -19.31 6.47 -3.16
C GLU A 59 -18.46 7.45 -3.97
N THR A 60 -17.30 7.84 -3.44
CA THR A 60 -16.29 8.52 -4.25
C THR A 60 -15.63 7.47 -5.16
N LYS A 61 -16.22 7.31 -6.35
CA LYS A 61 -15.48 6.88 -7.54
C LYS A 61 -14.46 7.97 -7.86
N GLN A 62 -13.29 7.90 -7.24
CA GLN A 62 -12.16 8.73 -7.63
C GLN A 62 -11.59 8.19 -8.94
N ASN A 63 -12.07 8.79 -10.04
CA ASN A 63 -11.25 8.90 -11.24
C ASN A 63 -10.12 9.87 -10.89
N GLU A 64 -8.98 9.35 -10.49
CA GLU A 64 -7.77 10.15 -10.34
C GLU A 64 -7.11 10.27 -11.71
N ASP A 65 -7.49 11.32 -12.46
CA ASP A 65 -6.59 11.90 -13.45
C ASP A 65 -5.28 12.30 -12.73
N PRO A 66 -4.09 12.06 -13.30
CA PRO A 66 -2.83 12.33 -12.65
C PRO A 66 -2.67 13.84 -12.44
N VAL A 67 -2.79 14.27 -11.17
CA VAL A 67 -2.48 15.65 -10.77
C VAL A 67 -0.96 15.80 -10.79
N GLU A 68 -0.43 16.22 -11.94
CA GLU A 68 0.95 16.69 -12.09
C GLU A 68 1.21 17.80 -11.04
N GLY A 69 2.03 17.50 -10.02
CA GLY A 69 2.64 18.49 -9.15
C GLY A 69 2.26 18.49 -7.66
N LYS A 70 1.44 17.54 -7.16
CA LYS A 70 1.24 17.40 -5.71
C LYS A 70 2.34 16.50 -5.13
N LYS A 71 3.33 17.10 -4.44
CA LYS A 71 4.30 16.32 -3.66
C LYS A 71 3.57 15.59 -2.54
N THR A 72 3.82 14.30 -2.45
CA THR A 72 3.28 13.38 -1.46
C THR A 72 4.33 13.10 -0.39
N TRP A 73 3.95 12.51 0.74
CA TRP A 73 4.90 12.22 1.82
C TRP A 73 5.96 11.20 1.35
N TYR A 74 5.56 10.24 0.53
CA TYR A 74 6.44 9.22 -0.03
C TYR A 74 7.47 9.74 -1.06
N ASP A 75 7.26 10.94 -1.62
CA ASP A 75 8.28 11.62 -2.44
C ASP A 75 9.49 12.07 -1.61
N GLN A 76 9.35 12.16 -0.27
CA GLN A 76 10.40 12.61 0.65
C GLN A 76 11.23 11.47 1.22
N LEU A 77 10.76 10.22 1.12
CA LEU A 77 11.51 9.05 1.57
C LEU A 77 12.77 8.85 0.74
N ASN A 78 13.84 8.40 1.38
CA ASN A 78 15.12 8.08 0.75
C ASN A 78 15.17 6.68 0.13
N PHE A 79 14.15 5.83 0.36
CA PHE A 79 13.98 4.53 -0.29
C PHE A 79 12.78 4.51 -1.23
N ARG A 80 12.79 3.59 -2.20
CA ARG A 80 11.70 3.34 -3.15
C ARG A 80 10.98 2.02 -2.88
N GLU A 81 11.62 1.08 -2.19
CA GLU A 81 11.01 -0.18 -1.77
C GLU A 81 11.44 -0.49 -0.35
N LEU A 82 10.51 -1.00 0.45
CA LEU A 82 10.74 -1.48 1.81
C LEU A 82 9.84 -2.67 2.06
N SER A 83 10.43 -3.81 2.38
CA SER A 83 9.74 -5.01 2.83
C SER A 83 10.27 -5.40 4.20
N ILE A 84 9.37 -5.64 5.15
CA ILE A 84 9.68 -6.06 6.52
C ILE A 84 8.85 -7.29 6.80
N SER A 85 9.49 -8.35 7.28
CA SER A 85 8.83 -9.57 7.73
C SER A 85 9.39 -9.97 9.09
N VAL A 86 8.51 -10.00 10.09
CA VAL A 86 8.87 -10.36 11.47
C VAL A 86 8.03 -11.56 11.89
N ALA A 87 8.69 -12.66 12.23
CA ALA A 87 8.04 -13.88 12.71
C ALA A 87 8.29 -14.07 14.21
N TYR A 88 7.22 -14.22 14.99
CA TYR A 88 7.26 -14.53 16.43
C TYR A 88 6.95 -16.00 16.72
N GLY A 89 6.43 -16.74 15.73
CA GLY A 89 6.14 -18.16 15.80
C GLY A 89 5.71 -18.72 14.46
N GLU A 90 5.18 -19.95 14.42
CA GLU A 90 4.79 -20.60 13.16
C GLU A 90 3.67 -19.85 12.41
N GLN A 91 2.77 -19.18 13.15
CA GLN A 91 1.59 -18.50 12.61
C GLN A 91 1.53 -17.01 12.97
N GLU A 92 2.42 -16.53 13.83
CA GLU A 92 2.45 -15.14 14.32
C GLU A 92 3.48 -14.35 13.51
N ARG A 93 3.00 -13.54 12.56
CA ARG A 93 3.83 -12.73 11.68
C ARG A 93 3.32 -11.31 11.55
N TYR A 94 4.26 -10.39 11.35
CA TYR A 94 3.99 -9.02 10.95
C TYR A 94 4.74 -8.75 9.65
N GLU A 95 4.01 -8.44 8.59
CA GLU A 95 4.53 -8.22 7.25
C GLU A 95 4.13 -6.83 6.77
N VAL A 96 5.09 -6.09 6.23
CA VAL A 96 4.89 -4.77 5.63
C VAL A 96 5.56 -4.77 4.27
N GLU A 97 4.82 -4.37 3.25
CA GLU A 97 5.36 -4.10 1.92
C GLU A 97 5.04 -2.67 1.52
N TYR A 98 6.05 -1.97 1.04
CA TYR A 98 5.93 -0.62 0.50
C TYR A 98 6.74 -0.53 -0.79
N ALA A 99 6.12 -0.01 -1.84
CA ALA A 99 6.77 0.20 -3.13
C ALA A 99 6.35 1.53 -3.76
N TYR A 100 7.33 2.26 -4.28
CA TYR A 100 7.16 3.52 -5.01
C TYR A 100 7.75 3.43 -6.40
N ASN A 101 6.87 3.53 -7.40
CA ASN A 101 7.21 3.40 -8.80
C ASN A 101 6.62 4.55 -9.62
N GLN A 102 7.50 5.41 -10.14
CA GLN A 102 7.15 6.46 -11.12
C GLN A 102 5.95 7.33 -10.69
N GLY A 103 5.93 7.76 -9.42
CA GLY A 103 4.87 8.61 -8.86
C GLY A 103 3.68 7.86 -8.27
N ASN A 104 3.65 6.53 -8.35
CA ASN A 104 2.62 5.69 -7.73
C ASN A 104 3.22 4.94 -6.54
N ALA A 105 2.58 5.04 -5.39
CA ALA A 105 2.92 4.26 -4.21
C ALA A 105 1.89 3.15 -3.98
N SER A 106 2.35 1.99 -3.55
CA SER A 106 1.52 0.89 -3.07
C SER A 106 2.04 0.44 -1.72
N ALA A 107 1.13 0.00 -0.86
CA ALA A 107 1.48 -0.55 0.44
C ALA A 107 0.55 -1.70 0.82
N GLU A 108 1.08 -2.62 1.61
CA GLU A 108 0.36 -3.71 2.26
C GLU A 108 0.89 -3.86 3.69
N ILE A 109 -0.03 -4.10 4.64
CA ILE A 109 0.31 -4.44 6.02
C ILE A 109 -0.51 -5.66 6.39
N LYS A 110 0.17 -6.69 6.90
CA LYS A 110 -0.46 -7.91 7.39
C LYS A 110 0.05 -8.26 8.77
N ASP A 111 -0.87 -8.36 9.71
CA ASP A 111 -0.60 -8.71 11.09
C ASP A 111 -1.41 -9.96 11.46
N THR A 112 -0.71 -11.05 11.79
CA THR A 112 -1.29 -12.32 12.24
C THR A 112 -0.85 -12.69 13.64
N ARG A 113 -0.32 -11.73 14.41
CA ARG A 113 0.14 -11.95 15.80
C ARG A 113 -1.03 -12.09 16.77
N ASP A 114 -2.15 -11.43 16.49
CA ASP A 114 -3.37 -11.54 17.27
C ASP A 114 -4.30 -12.65 16.77
N ASP A 115 -5.29 -13.04 17.60
CA ASP A 115 -6.35 -13.99 17.23
C ASP A 115 -7.15 -13.55 15.98
N GLU A 116 -7.21 -12.24 15.71
CA GLU A 116 -7.82 -11.66 14.52
C GLU A 116 -6.73 -11.17 13.56
N SER A 117 -6.54 -11.87 12.43
CA SER A 117 -5.63 -11.43 11.39
C SER A 117 -6.12 -10.11 10.78
N ARG A 118 -5.24 -9.11 10.73
CA ARG A 118 -5.48 -7.80 10.12
C ARG A 118 -4.70 -7.70 8.82
N GLU A 119 -5.37 -7.32 7.75
CA GLU A 119 -4.77 -7.08 6.44
C GLU A 119 -5.25 -5.73 5.92
N LEU A 120 -4.33 -4.89 5.49
CA LEU A 120 -4.58 -3.57 4.91
C LEU A 120 -3.82 -3.44 3.61
N GLU A 121 -4.46 -2.86 2.60
CA GLU A 121 -3.86 -2.66 1.29
C GLU A 121 -4.13 -1.24 0.80
N GLY A 122 -3.32 -0.81 -0.18
CA GLY A 122 -3.53 0.43 -0.92
C GLY A 122 -3.53 1.67 -0.03
N GLU A 123 -4.52 2.55 -0.19
CA GLU A 123 -4.59 3.81 0.55
C GLU A 123 -4.68 3.64 2.07
N GLN A 124 -5.31 2.56 2.55
CA GLN A 124 -5.44 2.31 3.98
C GLN A 124 -4.08 1.97 4.59
N ALA A 125 -3.32 1.10 3.94
CA ALA A 125 -1.95 0.78 4.33
C ALA A 125 -1.02 2.00 4.21
N LEU A 126 -1.10 2.75 3.11
CA LEU A 126 -0.29 3.96 2.90
C LEU A 126 -0.50 5.01 3.99
N LYS A 127 -1.73 5.19 4.46
CA LYS A 127 -2.03 6.13 5.54
C LYS A 127 -1.43 5.71 6.89
N GLU A 128 -1.38 4.41 7.15
CA GLU A 128 -0.78 3.87 8.38
C GLU A 128 0.75 3.97 8.31
N LEU A 129 1.33 3.60 7.16
CA LEU A 129 2.75 3.73 6.90
C LEU A 129 3.24 5.18 6.86
N GLU A 130 2.39 6.17 6.55
CA GLU A 130 2.79 7.58 6.57
C GLU A 130 3.39 7.96 7.93
N VAL A 131 2.81 7.49 9.04
CA VAL A 131 3.29 7.82 10.38
C VAL A 131 4.59 7.07 10.70
N MET A 132 4.65 5.78 10.37
CA MET A 132 5.79 4.90 10.68
C MET A 132 7.01 5.24 9.82
N LEU A 133 6.82 5.38 8.51
CA LEU A 133 7.89 5.60 7.54
C LEU A 133 8.39 7.05 7.49
N SER A 134 7.57 8.03 7.87
CA SER A 134 8.06 9.42 7.96
C SER A 134 9.10 9.61 9.09
N GLY A 135 9.11 8.72 10.08
CA GLY A 135 10.10 8.69 11.16
C GLY A 135 11.30 7.79 10.88
N LEU A 136 11.22 6.93 9.87
CA LEU A 136 12.24 5.91 9.57
C LEU A 136 13.43 6.53 8.83
N ASP A 137 14.59 6.58 9.49
CA ASP A 137 15.84 7.07 8.90
C ASP A 137 16.80 5.90 8.65
N VAL A 138 16.61 5.17 7.54
CA VAL A 138 17.49 4.05 7.15
C VAL A 138 18.39 4.47 6.01
N ASP A 139 19.70 4.31 6.18
CA ASP A 139 20.73 4.61 5.17
C ASP A 139 21.70 3.45 4.96
N SER A 140 22.34 3.44 3.79
CA SER A 140 23.37 2.48 3.38
C SER A 140 24.61 2.39 4.28
N SER A 141 24.85 3.40 5.14
CA SER A 141 25.95 3.40 6.11
C SER A 141 25.61 2.72 7.44
N MET A 142 24.34 2.42 7.71
CA MET A 142 23.90 1.74 8.92
C MET A 142 24.26 0.26 8.90
N SER A 143 24.58 -0.31 10.06
CA SER A 143 24.73 -1.76 10.22
C SER A 143 23.38 -2.47 10.23
N GLU A 144 23.38 -3.77 9.94
CA GLU A 144 22.17 -4.61 9.95
C GLU A 144 21.42 -4.52 11.29
N GLU A 145 22.15 -4.47 12.41
CA GLU A 145 21.58 -4.34 13.76
C GLU A 145 20.99 -2.95 14.01
N GLU A 146 21.60 -1.89 13.48
CA GLU A 146 21.04 -0.52 13.56
C GLU A 146 19.75 -0.41 12.76
N VAL A 147 19.72 -0.94 11.53
CA VAL A 147 18.50 -0.97 10.70
C VAL A 147 17.39 -1.76 11.38
N ALA A 148 17.71 -2.92 11.96
CA ALA A 148 16.74 -3.73 12.68
C ALA A 148 16.12 -2.98 13.86
N ASN A 149 16.96 -2.35 14.71
CA ASN A 149 16.47 -1.59 15.87
C ASN A 149 15.60 -0.41 15.45
N GLU A 150 15.99 0.33 14.41
CA GLU A 150 15.21 1.47 13.92
C GLU A 150 13.82 1.03 13.43
N ILE A 151 13.75 -0.12 12.76
CA ILE A 151 12.48 -0.69 12.30
C ILE A 151 11.62 -1.16 13.48
N LEU A 152 12.21 -1.89 14.43
CA LEU A 152 11.46 -2.34 15.61
C LEU A 152 10.89 -1.15 16.40
N GLU A 153 11.66 -0.07 16.55
CA GLU A 153 11.20 1.15 17.21
C GLU A 153 10.12 1.88 16.40
N ALA A 154 10.31 2.06 15.08
CA ALA A 154 9.37 2.80 14.23
C ALA A 154 8.01 2.11 14.08
N PHE A 155 8.00 0.77 14.10
CA PHE A 155 6.80 -0.04 13.97
C PHE A 155 6.26 -0.57 15.31
N GLU A 156 6.86 -0.14 16.43
CA GLU A 156 6.50 -0.57 17.79
C GLU A 156 6.43 -2.11 17.92
N LEU A 157 7.41 -2.81 17.35
CA LEU A 157 7.52 -4.27 17.33
C LEU A 157 8.41 -4.78 18.47
N ASP A 158 8.03 -5.92 19.08
CA ASP A 158 8.79 -6.54 20.16
C ASP A 158 10.09 -7.19 19.65
N ASP A 159 11.14 -7.20 20.49
CA ASP A 159 12.47 -7.77 20.18
C ASP A 159 12.57 -9.30 20.33
N ASP A 160 11.50 -9.96 20.78
CA ASP A 160 11.44 -11.41 21.03
C ASP A 160 11.09 -12.25 19.79
N TYR A 161 11.34 -11.71 18.59
CA TYR A 161 11.11 -12.37 17.30
C TYR A 161 12.00 -13.61 17.08
N GLU A 162 11.49 -14.61 16.36
CA GLU A 162 12.29 -15.75 15.87
C GLU A 162 13.13 -15.37 14.65
N GLU A 163 12.54 -14.61 13.73
CA GLU A 163 13.15 -14.20 12.45
C GLU A 163 12.72 -12.78 12.07
N LEU A 164 13.68 -11.95 11.70
CA LEU A 164 13.48 -10.60 11.16
C LEU A 164 14.20 -10.51 9.81
N GLU A 165 13.41 -10.32 8.76
CA GLU A 165 13.87 -10.05 7.41
C GLU A 165 13.50 -8.62 7.03
N VAL A 166 14.49 -7.86 6.57
CA VAL A 166 14.31 -6.50 6.10
C VAL A 166 14.95 -6.39 4.72
N GLU A 167 14.18 -5.97 3.74
CA GLU A 167 14.66 -5.60 2.42
C GLU A 167 14.35 -4.13 2.17
N VAL A 168 15.37 -3.34 1.83
CA VAL A 168 15.18 -1.93 1.49
C VAL A 168 15.98 -1.58 0.25
N GLU A 169 15.30 -0.86 -0.64
CA GLU A 169 15.88 -0.36 -1.88
C GLU A 169 16.00 1.16 -1.80
N ILE A 170 17.21 1.64 -1.54
CA ILE A 170 17.52 3.07 -1.44
C ILE A 170 17.39 3.71 -2.83
N LYS A 171 16.74 4.88 -2.90
CA LYS A 171 16.71 5.68 -4.13
C LYS A 171 18.13 6.13 -4.44
N ASP A 172 18.57 5.96 -5.69
CA ASP A 172 19.79 6.60 -6.18
C ASP A 172 19.66 8.12 -5.95
N SER A 173 20.29 8.63 -4.90
CA SER A 173 20.67 10.03 -4.87
C SER A 173 21.57 10.23 -6.08
N PRO A 174 21.35 11.26 -6.94
CA PRO A 174 22.25 11.51 -8.05
C PRO A 174 23.62 11.77 -7.45
N SER A 175 24.44 10.73 -7.40
CA SER A 175 25.81 10.81 -6.96
C SER A 175 26.44 11.84 -7.87
N GLU A 176 26.92 12.91 -7.25
CA GLU A 176 27.72 13.90 -7.95
C GLU A 176 28.76 13.12 -8.74
N THR A 177 28.62 13.17 -10.06
CA THR A 177 29.61 12.62 -10.96
C THR A 177 30.84 13.47 -10.72
N GLU A 178 31.77 12.98 -9.89
CA GLU A 178 33.08 13.59 -9.72
C GLU A 178 33.72 13.64 -11.11
N ASP A 179 33.95 14.88 -11.59
CA ASP A 179 34.57 15.24 -12.88
C ASP A 179 36.07 14.87 -12.93
#